data_AF-A0A6A4VHY5-F1
#
_entry.id   AF-A0A6A4VHY5-F1
#
_cell.length_a   1.000
_cell.length_b   1.000
_cell.length_c   1.000
_cell.angle_alpha   90.00
_cell.angle_beta   90.00
_cell.angle_gamma   90.00
#
_symmetry.space_group_name_H-M   'P 1'
#
loop_
_entity.id
_entity.type
_entity.pdbx_description
1 polymer ?
#
loop_
_entity_poly.entity_id
_entity_poly.type
_entity_poly.pdbx_seq_one_letter_code
_entity_poly.pdbx_strand_id
1 'polypeptide(L)'
;MALLYRFVKVNDRGNTRVFSFVVTKTVTRDLHRDVTTKEFPYGFHRWAVTFSRNEKLLGVYLVWRSPSEHMRLYIDFAFSLLNRDHFSGNESFSGKQIKFSKESPAQGNRKFINVGSLYERKFTDSNGEFQLELTMTNVRTVFEADLTVPRPLKDDSRLETSNFTFGNFDWSVTVQRSPEEPQRAFAALRRLTGFEHKCRVRYNLTLGDGEGAAISGILEEVSDREGRGPGWSPRNSLDDLCPGGRLKVICEMLAANTVSELAVGTVGGPMAASCYDRDRQGWSIETDTNGDFLRLKVVYKDIHNIPRNHIKHSEWNLFIIRRHPKGGYMSPSLVARGPFCNYYVHENHDEGIMVETDVPVKELHSPGSLFVDDRHQVLVQLEWLETVLLFQSTYHKYDDISRVHNFQMR
;
A
#
# COMPACT_ATOMS: atom_id res chain seq x y z
N MET A 1 -14.13 -11.49 -18.90
CA MET A 1 -13.55 -10.50 -17.97
C MET A 1 -13.26 -11.23 -16.67
N ALA A 2 -12.36 -10.72 -15.86
CA ALA A 2 -12.15 -11.21 -14.50
C ALA A 2 -12.32 -10.03 -13.55
N LEU A 3 -13.24 -10.15 -12.61
CA LEU A 3 -13.71 -9.08 -11.74
C LEU A 3 -13.33 -9.41 -10.31
N LEU A 4 -12.55 -8.53 -9.66
CA LEU A 4 -12.20 -8.68 -8.25
C LEU A 4 -13.48 -8.52 -7.44
N TYR A 5 -13.90 -9.60 -6.80
CA TYR A 5 -15.20 -9.70 -6.14
C TYR A 5 -15.07 -9.55 -4.63
N ARG A 6 -14.04 -10.15 -4.05
CA ARG A 6 -13.75 -10.10 -2.62
C ARG A 6 -12.27 -10.00 -2.39
N PHE A 7 -11.92 -9.48 -1.22
CA PHE A 7 -10.60 -9.66 -0.67
C PHE A 7 -10.68 -9.88 0.84
N VAL A 8 -9.74 -10.64 1.38
CA VAL A 8 -9.64 -10.95 2.81
C VAL A 8 -8.24 -10.63 3.31
N LYS A 9 -8.18 -10.01 4.49
CA LYS A 9 -6.95 -9.77 5.24
C LYS A 9 -6.80 -10.86 6.30
N VAL A 10 -5.69 -11.57 6.26
CA VAL A 10 -5.32 -12.48 7.34
C VAL A 10 -4.30 -11.75 8.21
N ASN A 11 -4.60 -11.63 9.50
CA ASN A 11 -3.72 -10.97 10.46
C ASN A 11 -2.58 -11.91 10.88
N ASP A 12 -1.73 -12.25 9.93
CA ASP A 12 -0.52 -13.07 10.15
C ASP A 12 0.75 -12.24 9.93
N ARG A 13 1.91 -12.86 10.19
CA ARG A 13 3.23 -12.20 10.02
C ARG A 13 3.58 -11.91 8.57
N GLY A 14 2.97 -12.64 7.63
CA GLY A 14 3.22 -12.49 6.19
C GLY A 14 2.37 -11.42 5.53
N ASN A 15 1.46 -10.77 6.29
CA ASN A 15 0.45 -9.85 5.77
C ASN A 15 -0.39 -10.49 4.65
N THR A 16 -0.81 -11.73 4.86
CA THR A 16 -1.47 -12.52 3.83
C THR A 16 -2.77 -11.87 3.39
N ARG A 17 -2.96 -11.81 2.07
CA ARG A 17 -4.19 -11.35 1.41
C ARG A 17 -4.71 -12.45 0.49
N VAL A 18 -6.03 -12.65 0.52
CA VAL A 18 -6.72 -13.53 -0.44
C VAL A 18 -7.63 -12.66 -1.30
N PHE A 19 -7.44 -12.72 -2.61
CA PHE A 19 -8.25 -12.01 -3.60
C PHE A 19 -9.10 -13.03 -4.36
N SER A 20 -10.42 -12.86 -4.36
CA SER A 20 -11.33 -13.76 -5.08
C SER A 20 -11.89 -13.05 -6.31
N PHE A 21 -11.76 -13.69 -7.47
CA PHE A 21 -12.19 -13.17 -8.75
C PHE A 21 -13.35 -13.98 -9.31
N VAL A 22 -14.35 -13.29 -9.86
CA VAL A 22 -15.35 -13.89 -10.73
C VAL A 22 -14.87 -13.77 -12.16
N VAL A 23 -14.69 -14.92 -12.81
CA VAL A 23 -14.15 -15.01 -14.17
C VAL A 23 -15.27 -15.38 -15.12
N THR A 24 -15.55 -14.51 -16.09
CA THR A 24 -16.65 -14.72 -17.04
C THR A 24 -16.23 -15.60 -18.21
N LYS A 25 -17.22 -16.24 -18.87
CA LYS A 25 -17.02 -17.14 -20.03
C LYS A 25 -16.22 -16.56 -21.20
N THR A 26 -15.99 -15.25 -21.26
CA THR A 26 -15.17 -14.67 -22.34
C THR A 26 -13.74 -15.18 -22.27
N VAL A 27 -13.23 -15.51 -21.07
CA VAL A 27 -11.88 -16.08 -20.86
C VAL A 27 -11.72 -17.44 -21.55
N THR A 28 -12.80 -18.22 -21.62
CA THR A 28 -12.79 -19.57 -22.20
C THR A 28 -13.33 -19.61 -23.63
N ARG A 29 -13.77 -18.47 -24.20
CA ARG A 29 -14.32 -18.39 -25.57
C ARG A 29 -13.37 -17.74 -26.57
N ASP A 30 -12.67 -16.68 -26.17
CA ASP A 30 -11.74 -15.96 -27.05
C ASP A 30 -10.36 -16.64 -27.05
N LEU A 31 -9.87 -17.06 -28.22
CA LEU A 31 -8.55 -17.69 -28.38
C LEU A 31 -7.46 -16.68 -28.73
N HIS A 32 -7.82 -15.48 -29.17
CA HIS A 32 -6.89 -14.51 -29.74
C HIS A 32 -6.56 -13.37 -28.78
N ARG A 33 -7.19 -13.36 -27.60
CA ARG A 33 -7.04 -12.28 -26.63
C ARG A 33 -6.90 -12.79 -25.21
N ASP A 34 -5.79 -12.44 -24.59
CA ASP A 34 -5.62 -12.59 -23.15
C ASP A 34 -6.58 -11.66 -22.40
N VAL A 35 -7.19 -12.20 -21.34
CA VAL A 35 -8.08 -11.43 -20.46
C VAL A 35 -7.31 -11.03 -19.22
N THR A 36 -7.24 -9.74 -18.94
CA THR A 36 -6.56 -9.20 -17.75
C THR A 36 -7.57 -8.50 -16.85
N THR A 37 -7.42 -8.66 -15.52
CA THR A 37 -8.23 -7.96 -14.53
C THR A 37 -7.94 -6.46 -14.54
N LYS A 38 -8.80 -5.67 -13.87
CA LYS A 38 -8.35 -4.34 -13.39
C LYS A 38 -7.20 -4.52 -12.39
N GLU A 39 -6.38 -3.48 -12.27
CA GLU A 39 -5.28 -3.47 -11.31
C GLU A 39 -5.82 -3.47 -9.88
N PHE A 40 -5.16 -4.20 -8.99
CA PHE A 40 -5.47 -4.22 -7.56
C PHE A 40 -4.19 -4.00 -6.73
N PRO A 41 -4.29 -3.35 -5.56
CA PRO A 41 -3.12 -3.06 -4.74
C PRO A 41 -2.75 -4.26 -3.85
N TYR A 42 -1.45 -4.51 -3.71
CA TYR A 42 -0.90 -5.36 -2.65
C TYR A 42 0.58 -5.05 -2.43
N GLY A 43 1.00 -4.92 -1.17
CA GLY A 43 2.41 -4.69 -0.83
C GLY A 43 2.98 -3.41 -1.43
N PHE A 44 2.19 -2.34 -1.53
CA PHE A 44 2.56 -1.07 -2.17
C PHE A 44 2.84 -1.16 -3.68
N HIS A 45 2.42 -2.25 -4.32
CA HIS A 45 2.50 -2.47 -5.76
C HIS A 45 1.11 -2.63 -6.38
N ARG A 46 1.04 -2.44 -7.69
CA ARG A 46 -0.13 -2.73 -8.49
C ARG A 46 0.03 -4.07 -9.20
N TRP A 47 -0.99 -4.89 -9.09
CA TRP A 47 -1.03 -6.24 -9.62
C TRP A 47 -2.21 -6.42 -10.57
N ALA A 48 -2.08 -7.34 -11.51
CA ALA A 48 -3.20 -7.83 -12.29
C ALA A 48 -3.10 -9.35 -12.43
N VAL A 49 -4.23 -10.00 -12.66
CA VAL A 49 -4.29 -11.41 -13.06
C VAL A 49 -4.58 -11.45 -14.56
N THR A 50 -3.74 -12.16 -15.30
CA THR A 50 -3.91 -12.38 -16.73
C THR A 50 -4.20 -13.84 -17.01
N PHE A 51 -5.22 -14.07 -17.82
CA PHE A 51 -5.62 -15.37 -18.33
C PHE A 51 -5.22 -15.47 -19.79
N SER A 52 -4.44 -16.49 -20.12
CA SER A 52 -4.05 -16.76 -21.50
C SER A 52 -4.57 -18.12 -21.92
N ARG A 53 -5.30 -18.16 -23.02
CA ARG A 53 -5.90 -19.39 -23.53
C ARG A 53 -5.18 -19.83 -24.79
N ASN A 54 -4.83 -21.11 -24.86
CA ASN A 54 -4.58 -21.81 -26.12
C ASN A 54 -5.74 -22.77 -26.42
N GLU A 55 -5.67 -23.52 -27.53
CA GLU A 55 -6.78 -24.38 -27.99
C GLU A 55 -7.43 -25.22 -26.89
N LYS A 56 -6.63 -25.86 -26.02
CA LYS A 56 -7.11 -26.80 -24.99
C LYS A 56 -6.86 -26.36 -23.56
N LEU A 57 -5.90 -25.47 -23.31
CA LEU A 57 -5.44 -25.13 -21.98
C LEU A 57 -5.68 -23.65 -21.66
N LEU A 58 -6.07 -23.41 -20.42
CA LEU A 58 -6.11 -22.10 -19.79
C LEU A 58 -4.88 -21.94 -18.90
N GLY A 59 -4.12 -20.88 -19.11
CA GLY A 59 -3.04 -20.43 -18.25
C GLY A 59 -3.43 -19.20 -17.44
N VAL A 60 -2.84 -19.07 -16.26
CA VAL A 60 -3.09 -17.97 -15.31
C VAL A 60 -1.76 -17.41 -14.84
N TYR A 61 -1.65 -16.08 -14.85
CA TYR A 61 -0.43 -15.36 -14.48
C TYR A 61 -0.76 -14.21 -13.54
N LEU A 62 0.09 -14.06 -12.53
CA LEU A 62 0.21 -12.85 -11.73
C LEU A 62 1.16 -11.89 -12.45
N VAL A 63 0.72 -10.64 -12.64
CA VAL A 63 1.47 -9.62 -13.38
C VAL A 63 1.71 -8.42 -12.49
N TRP A 64 2.97 -8.07 -12.32
CA TRP A 64 3.42 -6.85 -11.66
C TRP A 64 3.37 -5.67 -12.64
N ARG A 65 2.61 -4.63 -12.31
CA ARG A 65 2.25 -3.57 -13.27
C ARG A 65 3.21 -2.38 -13.28
N SER A 66 4.02 -2.24 -12.23
CA SER A 66 4.92 -1.10 -12.04
C SER A 66 6.36 -1.53 -11.73
N PRO A 67 7.00 -2.37 -12.57
CA PRO A 67 8.40 -2.71 -12.38
C PRO A 67 9.31 -1.51 -12.72
N SER A 68 10.34 -1.31 -11.90
CA SER A 68 11.41 -0.34 -12.15
C SER A 68 12.73 -1.05 -12.46
N GLU A 69 13.64 -0.36 -13.15
CA GLU A 69 15.00 -0.87 -13.32
C GLU A 69 15.66 -1.09 -11.97
N HIS A 70 16.51 -2.11 -11.90
CA HIS A 70 17.26 -2.46 -10.70
C HIS A 70 16.42 -2.84 -9.47
N MET A 71 15.10 -2.93 -9.61
CA MET A 71 14.20 -3.36 -8.56
C MET A 71 13.84 -4.83 -8.72
N ARG A 72 13.82 -5.55 -7.60
CA ARG A 72 13.42 -6.95 -7.50
C ARG A 72 12.34 -7.06 -6.43
N LEU A 73 11.32 -7.82 -6.76
CA LEU A 73 10.23 -8.13 -5.85
C LEU A 73 10.18 -9.64 -5.64
N TYR A 74 10.07 -10.08 -4.39
CA TYR A 74 9.90 -11.47 -4.01
C TYR A 74 8.56 -11.63 -3.32
N ILE A 75 7.83 -12.67 -3.66
CA ILE A 75 6.49 -12.91 -3.12
C ILE A 75 6.15 -14.39 -3.12
N ASP A 76 5.40 -14.82 -2.12
CA ASP A 76 4.75 -16.11 -2.10
C ASP A 76 3.32 -15.94 -2.62
N PHE A 77 2.89 -16.78 -3.57
CA PHE A 77 1.51 -16.76 -4.03
C PHE A 77 0.95 -18.15 -4.31
N ALA A 78 -0.37 -18.27 -4.28
CA ALA A 78 -1.10 -19.45 -4.71
C ALA A 78 -2.35 -19.06 -5.49
N PHE A 79 -2.55 -19.66 -6.66
CA PHE A 79 -3.80 -19.59 -7.39
C PHE A 79 -4.61 -20.85 -7.13
N SER A 80 -5.89 -20.69 -6.79
CA SER A 80 -6.82 -21.79 -6.55
C SER A 80 -8.11 -21.59 -7.34
N LEU A 81 -8.42 -22.51 -8.23
CA LEU A 81 -9.69 -22.59 -8.91
C LEU A 81 -10.69 -23.32 -8.01
N LEU A 82 -11.80 -22.66 -7.71
CA LEU A 82 -12.79 -23.19 -6.77
C LEU A 82 -13.78 -24.12 -7.46
N ASN A 83 -13.80 -25.37 -7.01
CA ASN A 83 -14.84 -26.30 -7.36
C ASN A 83 -16.18 -25.85 -6.77
N ARG A 84 -17.30 -26.12 -7.44
CA ARG A 84 -18.61 -25.68 -6.93
C ARG A 84 -19.25 -26.67 -5.96
N ASP A 85 -18.83 -27.94 -6.00
CA ASP A 85 -19.45 -29.02 -5.24
C ASP A 85 -18.68 -29.29 -3.94
N HIS A 86 -17.34 -29.35 -4.00
CA HIS A 86 -16.53 -29.69 -2.83
C HIS A 86 -15.11 -29.12 -2.86
N PHE A 87 -14.62 -28.62 -1.71
CA PHE A 87 -13.31 -27.96 -1.62
C PHE A 87 -12.12 -28.88 -2.01
N SER A 88 -12.22 -30.19 -1.79
CA SER A 88 -11.19 -31.16 -2.20
C SER A 88 -11.05 -31.30 -3.71
N GLY A 89 -12.05 -30.81 -4.47
CA GLY A 89 -12.01 -30.76 -5.93
C GLY A 89 -11.31 -29.51 -6.48
N ASN A 90 -10.88 -28.58 -5.62
CA ASN A 90 -10.17 -27.38 -6.04
C ASN A 90 -8.86 -27.74 -6.77
N GLU A 91 -8.50 -26.94 -7.76
CA GLU A 91 -7.24 -27.07 -8.49
C GLU A 91 -6.35 -25.88 -8.17
N SER A 92 -5.09 -26.12 -7.83
CA SER A 92 -4.22 -25.03 -7.40
C SER A 92 -2.77 -25.21 -7.84
N PHE A 93 -2.07 -24.08 -7.92
CA PHE A 93 -0.61 -24.05 -8.00
C PHE A 93 -0.08 -22.89 -7.17
N SER A 94 1.13 -23.05 -6.66
CA SER A 94 1.75 -22.06 -5.78
C SER A 94 3.24 -21.90 -6.06
N GLY A 95 3.77 -20.74 -5.69
CA GLY A 95 5.19 -20.45 -5.71
C GLY A 95 5.61 -19.75 -4.42
N LYS A 96 6.83 -20.03 -3.96
CA LYS A 96 7.46 -19.36 -2.81
C LYS A 96 8.66 -18.55 -3.28
N GLN A 97 8.82 -17.35 -2.73
CA GLN A 97 9.88 -16.39 -3.03
C GLN A 97 10.04 -16.18 -4.53
N ILE A 98 8.91 -16.13 -5.24
CA ILE A 98 8.90 -15.93 -6.68
C ILE A 98 9.40 -14.53 -6.97
N LYS A 99 10.44 -14.46 -7.80
CA LYS A 99 11.10 -13.21 -8.18
C LYS A 99 10.40 -12.57 -9.38
N PHE A 100 10.10 -11.28 -9.24
CA PHE A 100 9.67 -10.38 -10.30
C PHE A 100 10.76 -9.32 -10.54
N SER A 101 10.93 -8.93 -11.80
CA SER A 101 11.80 -7.83 -12.23
C SER A 101 11.21 -7.15 -13.46
N LYS A 102 11.83 -6.08 -13.95
CA LYS A 102 11.43 -5.42 -15.20
C LYS A 102 11.47 -6.35 -16.41
N GLU A 103 12.43 -7.27 -16.44
CA GLU A 103 12.61 -8.26 -17.51
C GLU A 103 11.63 -9.44 -17.38
N SER A 104 11.13 -9.70 -16.16
CA SER A 104 10.19 -10.78 -15.88
C SER A 104 9.08 -10.29 -14.94
N PRO A 105 8.13 -9.48 -15.45
CA PRO A 105 7.07 -8.89 -14.64
C PRO A 105 5.85 -9.80 -14.49
N ALA A 106 5.83 -10.98 -15.13
CA ALA A 106 4.71 -11.91 -15.10
C ALA A 106 5.18 -13.32 -14.73
N GLN A 107 4.49 -13.95 -13.79
CA GLN A 107 4.78 -15.30 -13.30
C GLN A 107 3.48 -16.09 -13.19
N GLY A 108 3.49 -17.37 -13.54
CA GLY A 108 2.26 -18.15 -13.58
C GLY A 108 2.42 -19.54 -14.15
N ASN A 109 1.30 -20.16 -14.47
CA ASN A 109 1.25 -21.48 -15.07
C ASN A 109 0.51 -21.43 -16.40
N ARG A 110 1.24 -21.66 -17.49
CA ARG A 110 0.68 -21.70 -18.87
C ARG A 110 -0.27 -22.87 -19.11
N LYS A 111 -0.16 -23.93 -18.31
CA LYS A 111 -0.90 -25.19 -18.45
C LYS A 111 -1.70 -25.48 -17.18
N PHE A 112 -2.36 -24.47 -16.63
CA PHE A 112 -3.04 -24.60 -15.35
C PHE A 112 -4.20 -25.60 -15.40
N ILE A 113 -5.10 -25.48 -16.37
CA ILE A 113 -6.23 -26.41 -16.50
C ILE A 113 -6.68 -26.58 -17.96
N ASN A 114 -7.18 -27.77 -18.29
CA ASN A 114 -7.86 -28.00 -19.56
C ASN A 114 -9.25 -27.31 -19.57
N VAL A 115 -9.58 -26.64 -20.66
CA VAL A 115 -10.86 -25.90 -20.79
C VAL A 115 -12.06 -26.84 -20.69
N GLY A 116 -11.99 -28.07 -21.21
CA GLY A 116 -13.05 -29.07 -21.06
C GLY A 116 -13.26 -29.47 -19.59
N SER A 117 -12.16 -29.63 -18.86
CA SER A 117 -12.18 -29.97 -17.42
C SER A 117 -12.86 -28.90 -16.56
N LEU A 118 -12.86 -27.63 -16.97
CA LEU A 118 -13.61 -26.57 -16.28
C LEU A 118 -15.11 -26.91 -16.17
N TYR A 119 -15.68 -27.46 -17.24
CA TYR A 119 -17.09 -27.82 -17.31
C TYR A 119 -17.37 -29.19 -16.72
N GLU A 120 -16.55 -30.19 -17.08
CA GLU A 120 -16.73 -31.58 -16.64
C GLU A 120 -16.62 -31.73 -15.12
N ARG A 121 -15.70 -30.99 -14.50
CA ARG A 121 -15.40 -31.08 -13.07
C ARG A 121 -16.08 -30.01 -12.22
N LYS A 122 -17.12 -29.35 -12.75
CA LYS A 122 -17.99 -28.42 -11.99
C LYS A 122 -17.25 -27.20 -11.40
N PHE A 123 -16.28 -26.65 -12.13
CA PHE A 123 -15.72 -25.34 -11.79
C PHE A 123 -16.60 -24.19 -12.30
N THR A 124 -17.28 -24.40 -13.43
CA THR A 124 -18.14 -23.39 -14.05
C THR A 124 -19.60 -23.53 -13.65
N ASP A 125 -20.29 -22.39 -13.63
CA ASP A 125 -21.74 -22.32 -13.54
C ASP A 125 -22.44 -22.53 -14.90
N SER A 126 -23.77 -22.42 -14.94
CA SER A 126 -24.56 -22.52 -16.17
C SER A 126 -24.27 -21.43 -17.21
N ASN A 127 -23.70 -20.31 -16.78
CA ASN A 127 -23.28 -19.20 -17.64
C ASN A 127 -21.84 -19.34 -18.12
N GLY A 128 -21.11 -20.38 -17.69
CA GLY A 128 -19.68 -20.57 -17.97
C GLY A 128 -18.78 -19.67 -17.12
N GLU A 129 -19.27 -19.13 -16.01
CA GLU A 129 -18.52 -18.32 -15.06
C GLU A 129 -17.93 -19.20 -13.95
N PHE A 130 -16.74 -18.86 -13.47
CA PHE A 130 -16.04 -19.63 -12.43
C PHE A 130 -15.30 -18.69 -11.47
N GLN A 131 -14.88 -19.22 -10.32
CA GLN A 131 -14.15 -18.47 -9.30
C GLN A 131 -12.67 -18.87 -9.25
N LEU A 132 -11.81 -17.85 -9.20
CA LEU A 132 -10.38 -18.00 -8.98
C LEU A 132 -9.99 -17.23 -7.73
N GLU A 133 -9.29 -17.86 -6.82
CA GLU A 133 -8.66 -17.21 -5.67
C GLU A 133 -7.16 -17.07 -5.89
N LEU A 134 -6.63 -15.92 -5.49
CA LEU A 134 -5.22 -15.61 -5.45
C LEU A 134 -4.85 -15.28 -4.00
N THR A 135 -4.05 -16.14 -3.38
CA THR A 135 -3.42 -15.86 -2.09
C THR A 135 -2.05 -15.24 -2.32
N MET A 136 -1.72 -14.18 -1.60
CA MET A 136 -0.45 -13.47 -1.69
C MET A 136 0.09 -13.21 -0.28
N THR A 137 1.37 -13.47 -0.05
CA THR A 137 2.01 -13.32 1.26
C THR A 137 3.51 -13.07 1.14
N ASN A 138 4.14 -12.56 2.21
CA ASN A 138 5.60 -12.37 2.32
C ASN A 138 6.21 -11.53 1.18
N VAL A 139 5.56 -10.43 0.81
CA VAL A 139 6.07 -9.53 -0.22
C VAL A 139 7.30 -8.77 0.29
N ARG A 140 8.37 -8.76 -0.52
CA ARG A 140 9.62 -8.07 -0.24
C ARG A 140 10.08 -7.32 -1.48
N THR A 141 10.41 -6.03 -1.35
CA THR A 141 10.84 -5.19 -2.47
C THR A 141 12.22 -4.60 -2.20
N VAL A 142 13.16 -4.84 -3.11
CA VAL A 142 14.55 -4.41 -2.98
C VAL A 142 14.98 -3.69 -4.26
N PHE A 143 15.54 -2.50 -4.10
CA PHE A 143 16.23 -1.74 -5.14
C PHE A 143 17.75 -1.82 -4.90
N GLU A 144 18.53 -2.06 -5.95
CA GLU A 144 19.99 -2.18 -5.87
C GLU A 144 20.68 -1.34 -6.94
N ALA A 145 21.49 -0.36 -6.54
CA ALA A 145 22.25 0.46 -7.47
C ALA A 145 23.73 0.48 -7.12
N ASP A 146 24.56 0.69 -8.14
CA ASP A 146 25.99 0.93 -7.98
C ASP A 146 26.31 2.35 -8.46
N LEU A 147 26.84 3.17 -7.57
CA LEU A 147 27.24 4.55 -7.84
C LEU A 147 28.75 4.63 -8.05
N THR A 148 29.17 5.28 -9.13
CA THR A 148 30.58 5.60 -9.35
C THR A 148 30.94 6.85 -8.56
N VAL A 149 31.96 6.75 -7.72
CA VAL A 149 32.41 7.83 -6.85
C VAL A 149 33.59 8.55 -7.51
N PRO A 150 33.46 9.84 -7.90
CA PRO A 150 34.56 10.60 -8.48
C PRO A 150 35.73 10.70 -7.51
N ARG A 151 36.97 10.53 -8.02
CA ARG A 151 38.20 10.72 -7.23
C ARG A 151 39.04 11.84 -7.85
N PRO A 152 39.37 12.91 -7.09
CA PRO A 152 39.00 13.17 -5.69
C PRO A 152 37.52 13.56 -5.53
N LEU A 153 36.92 13.20 -4.39
CA LEU A 153 35.56 13.58 -4.05
C LEU A 153 35.54 15.03 -3.52
N LYS A 154 34.91 15.94 -4.26
CA LYS A 154 34.68 17.32 -3.79
C LYS A 154 33.72 17.32 -2.61
N ASP A 155 33.85 18.27 -1.68
CA ASP A 155 33.04 18.31 -0.46
C ASP A 155 31.52 18.41 -0.73
N ASP A 156 31.13 19.07 -1.82
CA ASP A 156 29.73 19.21 -2.23
C ASP A 156 29.23 18.09 -3.17
N SER A 157 29.99 16.99 -3.31
CA SER A 157 29.62 15.91 -4.22
C SER A 157 28.42 15.14 -3.68
N ARG A 158 27.26 15.32 -4.33
CA ARG A 158 26.06 14.51 -4.10
C ARG A 158 25.94 13.44 -5.18
N LEU A 159 26.00 12.18 -4.76
CA LEU A 159 25.72 11.02 -5.59
C LEU A 159 24.23 10.71 -5.53
N GLU A 160 23.65 10.26 -6.63
CA GLU A 160 22.22 9.95 -6.71
C GLU A 160 22.00 8.69 -7.57
N THR A 161 21.14 7.79 -7.08
CA THR A 161 20.76 6.58 -7.83
C THR A 161 19.81 6.91 -8.97
N SER A 162 19.61 5.95 -9.89
CA SER A 162 18.45 5.98 -10.77
C SER A 162 17.14 5.95 -9.97
N ASN A 163 16.08 6.38 -10.62
CA ASN A 163 14.76 6.45 -10.01
C ASN A 163 14.09 5.06 -9.98
N PHE A 164 13.33 4.78 -8.94
CA PHE A 164 12.50 3.58 -8.82
C PHE A 164 11.13 3.91 -8.22
N THR A 165 10.14 3.07 -8.51
CA THR A 165 8.74 3.31 -8.14
C THR A 165 8.32 2.39 -6.99
N PHE A 166 7.72 2.97 -5.94
CA PHE A 166 7.14 2.21 -4.83
C PHE A 166 6.00 3.00 -4.18
N GLY A 167 4.85 2.36 -3.92
CA GLY A 167 3.70 3.01 -3.29
C GLY A 167 3.05 4.11 -4.12
N ASN A 168 3.10 3.99 -5.46
CA ASN A 168 2.69 5.03 -6.42
C ASN A 168 3.53 6.32 -6.40
N PHE A 169 4.71 6.30 -5.77
CA PHE A 169 5.67 7.40 -5.83
C PHE A 169 6.95 6.94 -6.53
N ASP A 170 7.66 7.89 -7.11
CA ASP A 170 9.02 7.69 -7.60
C ASP A 170 10.01 8.16 -6.54
N TRP A 171 11.11 7.43 -6.42
CA TRP A 171 12.11 7.59 -5.39
C TRP A 171 13.52 7.55 -5.98
N SER A 172 14.45 8.23 -5.34
CA SER A 172 15.90 8.05 -5.52
C SER A 172 16.59 8.01 -4.17
N VAL A 173 17.78 7.42 -4.09
CA VAL A 173 18.63 7.50 -2.91
C VAL A 173 19.79 8.45 -3.22
N THR A 174 19.98 9.44 -2.36
CA THR A 174 21.09 10.39 -2.44
C THR A 174 22.12 10.07 -1.38
N VAL A 175 23.41 10.07 -1.74
CA VAL A 175 24.52 9.85 -0.80
C VAL A 175 25.55 10.97 -0.96
N GLN A 176 25.98 11.55 0.16
CA GLN A 176 26.95 12.65 0.22
C GLN A 176 27.71 12.62 1.55
N ARG A 177 28.68 13.53 1.74
CA ARG A 177 29.23 13.79 3.08
C ARG A 177 28.16 14.44 3.97
N SER A 178 28.14 14.10 5.25
CA SER A 178 27.17 14.67 6.19
C SER A 178 27.40 16.17 6.35
N PRO A 179 26.37 17.01 6.19
CA PRO A 179 26.49 18.45 6.39
C PRO A 179 26.88 18.83 7.82
N GLU A 180 26.45 18.04 8.80
CA GLU A 180 26.72 18.27 10.23
C GLU A 180 28.06 17.66 10.66
N GLU A 181 28.41 16.50 10.11
CA GLU A 181 29.63 15.77 10.44
C GLU A 181 30.38 15.35 9.16
N PRO A 182 31.18 16.21 8.51
CA PRO A 182 31.77 15.96 7.19
C PRO A 182 32.60 14.68 7.04
N GLN A 183 33.05 14.10 8.16
CA GLN A 183 33.78 12.83 8.23
C GLN A 183 32.87 11.60 8.04
N ARG A 184 31.55 11.78 8.10
CA ARG A 184 30.56 10.71 7.95
C ARG A 184 29.86 10.80 6.61
N ALA A 185 29.38 9.67 6.11
CA ALA A 185 28.42 9.66 5.02
C ALA A 185 27.04 10.10 5.53
N PHE A 186 26.22 10.57 4.59
CA PHE A 186 24.81 10.87 4.78
C PHE A 186 24.04 10.34 3.58
N ALA A 187 23.01 9.56 3.85
CA ALA A 187 22.12 8.98 2.87
C ALA A 187 20.70 9.45 3.11
N ALA A 188 19.97 9.81 2.06
CA ALA A 188 18.56 10.16 2.18
C ALA A 188 17.76 9.55 1.06
N LEU A 189 16.59 9.02 1.42
CA LEU A 189 15.56 8.67 0.44
C LEU A 189 14.85 9.95 0.01
N ARG A 190 14.82 10.20 -1.31
CA ARG A 190 14.15 11.36 -1.91
C ARG A 190 12.93 10.89 -2.66
N ARG A 191 11.78 11.50 -2.37
CA ARG A 191 10.56 11.32 -3.14
C ARG A 191 10.55 12.32 -4.29
N LEU A 192 10.20 11.87 -5.48
CA LEU A 192 10.28 12.64 -6.72
C LEU A 192 8.91 13.00 -7.30
N THR A 193 7.82 12.44 -6.75
CA THR A 193 6.45 12.69 -7.21
C THR A 193 5.45 12.78 -6.04
N GLY A 194 4.24 13.29 -6.33
CA GLY A 194 3.13 13.31 -5.36
C GLY A 194 3.24 14.34 -4.24
N PHE A 195 3.91 15.46 -4.51
CA PHE A 195 4.22 16.56 -3.57
C PHE A 195 3.01 17.26 -2.93
N GLU A 196 1.81 17.05 -3.46
CA GLU A 196 0.55 17.54 -2.89
C GLU A 196 0.30 17.02 -1.46
N HIS A 197 0.87 15.85 -1.14
CA HIS A 197 0.72 15.19 0.16
C HIS A 197 2.08 14.96 0.80
N LYS A 198 2.11 14.84 2.14
CA LYS A 198 3.24 14.23 2.84
C LYS A 198 3.22 12.71 2.60
N CYS A 199 4.34 12.02 2.81
CA CYS A 199 4.40 10.56 2.68
C CYS A 199 5.10 9.95 3.89
N ARG A 200 4.41 9.09 4.65
CA ARG A 200 5.04 8.29 5.70
C ARG A 200 5.66 7.05 5.06
N VAL A 201 6.97 6.92 5.20
CA VAL A 201 7.76 5.90 4.51
C VAL A 201 8.55 5.07 5.52
N ARG A 202 8.64 3.76 5.27
CA ARG A 202 9.47 2.83 6.03
C ARG A 202 10.36 2.07 5.07
N TYR A 203 11.66 2.05 5.37
CA TYR A 203 12.67 1.44 4.49
C TYR A 203 13.93 1.07 5.27
N ASN A 204 14.80 0.27 4.67
CA ASN A 204 16.13 -0.05 5.18
C ASN A 204 17.16 0.25 4.09
N LEU A 205 18.26 0.89 4.47
CA LEU A 205 19.39 1.19 3.59
C LEU A 205 20.60 0.37 3.96
N THR A 206 21.29 -0.13 2.94
CA THR A 206 22.65 -0.65 3.05
C THR A 206 23.55 0.12 2.09
N LEU A 207 24.66 0.63 2.61
CA LEU A 207 25.70 1.32 1.83
C LEU A 207 27.00 0.53 1.90
N GLY A 208 27.68 0.40 0.77
CA GLY A 208 28.91 -0.39 0.65
C GLY A 208 28.64 -1.88 0.43
N ASP A 209 29.70 -2.68 0.49
CA ASP A 209 29.62 -4.14 0.29
C ASP A 209 30.47 -4.89 1.34
N GLY A 210 30.14 -6.15 1.57
CA GLY A 210 30.85 -7.01 2.53
C GLY A 210 30.74 -6.55 3.99
N GLU A 211 31.76 -6.89 4.80
CA GLU A 211 31.79 -6.59 6.25
C GLU A 211 31.91 -5.10 6.57
N GLY A 212 32.35 -4.28 5.60
CA GLY A 212 32.45 -2.82 5.75
C GLY A 212 31.14 -2.08 5.45
N ALA A 213 30.08 -2.79 5.05
CA ALA A 213 28.81 -2.17 4.71
C ALA A 213 28.12 -1.58 5.95
N ALA A 214 27.60 -0.37 5.81
CA ALA A 214 26.75 0.24 6.82
C ALA A 214 25.29 -0.15 6.57
N ILE A 215 24.58 -0.54 7.63
CA ILE A 215 23.17 -0.95 7.58
C ILE A 215 22.38 -0.04 8.53
N SER A 216 21.29 0.57 8.05
CA SER A 216 20.51 1.53 8.85
C SER A 216 19.59 0.86 9.87
N GLY A 217 19.15 -0.38 9.61
CA GLY A 217 17.94 -0.91 10.22
C GLY A 217 16.70 -0.24 9.62
N ILE A 218 15.53 -0.45 10.21
CA ILE A 218 14.29 0.15 9.71
C ILE A 218 14.26 1.64 10.06
N LEU A 219 14.32 2.48 9.03
CA LEU A 219 14.06 3.91 9.11
C LEU A 219 12.56 4.15 8.90
N GLU A 220 11.97 5.00 9.74
CA GLU A 220 10.59 5.46 9.61
C GLU A 220 10.57 6.99 9.59
N GLU A 221 10.13 7.55 8.48
CA GLU A 221 10.25 8.99 8.20
C GLU A 221 8.97 9.53 7.58
N VAL A 222 8.78 10.84 7.68
CA VAL A 222 7.75 11.57 6.91
C VAL A 222 8.46 12.42 5.87
N SER A 223 8.34 12.04 4.61
CA SER A 223 8.75 12.86 3.48
C SER A 223 7.82 14.07 3.35
N ASP A 224 8.42 15.26 3.37
CA ASP A 224 7.73 16.54 3.24
C ASP A 224 7.17 16.78 1.82
N ARG A 225 6.56 17.95 1.60
CA ARG A 225 6.02 18.36 0.30
C ARG A 225 7.09 18.66 -0.74
N GLU A 226 8.36 18.73 -0.37
CA GLU A 226 9.49 18.85 -1.29
C GLU A 226 10.18 17.48 -1.52
N GLY A 227 9.59 16.41 -0.99
CA GLY A 227 10.11 15.06 -1.14
C GLY A 227 11.30 14.73 -0.26
N ARG A 228 11.55 15.52 0.78
CA ARG A 228 12.72 15.41 1.65
C ARG A 228 12.35 14.72 2.96
N GLY A 229 13.21 13.81 3.40
CA GLY A 229 13.18 13.22 4.74
C GLY A 229 14.43 13.62 5.55
N PRO A 230 14.46 13.28 6.85
CA PRO A 230 15.62 13.49 7.73
C PRO A 230 16.90 12.82 7.22
N GLY A 231 16.79 11.61 6.65
CA GLY A 231 17.93 10.84 6.18
C GLY A 231 18.68 10.15 7.32
N TRP A 232 19.76 9.47 6.96
CA TRP A 232 20.54 8.61 7.82
C TRP A 232 22.03 8.88 7.66
N SER A 233 22.74 9.08 8.78
CA SER A 233 24.19 9.27 8.81
C SER A 233 24.87 8.09 9.52
N PRO A 234 25.42 7.10 8.78
CA PRO A 234 26.23 6.05 9.39
C PRO A 234 27.50 6.62 10.01
N ARG A 235 28.15 5.83 10.88
CA ARG A 235 29.44 6.21 11.48
C ARG A 235 30.59 6.23 10.48
N ASN A 236 30.46 5.49 9.38
CA ASN A 236 31.47 5.34 8.33
C ASN A 236 31.58 6.61 7.48
N SER A 237 32.79 6.92 7.01
CA SER A 237 32.99 7.91 5.96
C SER A 237 32.56 7.38 4.60
N LEU A 238 32.39 8.26 3.62
CA LEU A 238 32.08 7.81 2.26
C LEU A 238 33.22 6.99 1.67
N ASP A 239 34.47 7.35 1.97
CA ASP A 239 35.67 6.65 1.49
C ASP A 239 35.76 5.22 2.04
N ASP A 240 35.38 5.00 3.30
CA ASP A 240 35.31 3.66 3.92
C ASP A 240 34.29 2.75 3.22
N LEU A 241 33.17 3.32 2.77
CA LEU A 241 32.08 2.60 2.13
C LEU A 241 32.34 2.29 0.64
N CYS A 242 33.35 2.91 0.04
CA CYS A 242 33.66 2.76 -1.39
C CYS A 242 35.17 2.66 -1.69
N PRO A 243 35.90 1.70 -1.09
CA PRO A 243 37.36 1.61 -1.23
C PRO A 243 37.83 1.43 -2.69
N GLY A 244 36.99 0.88 -3.57
CA GLY A 244 37.23 0.72 -5.01
C GLY A 244 36.66 1.81 -5.92
N GLY A 245 36.14 2.92 -5.37
CA GLY A 245 35.51 4.01 -6.15
C GLY A 245 34.11 3.67 -6.66
N ARG A 246 33.54 2.57 -6.17
CA ARG A 246 32.17 2.14 -6.46
C ARG A 246 31.44 1.95 -5.13
N LEU A 247 30.30 2.62 -4.98
CA LEU A 247 29.44 2.53 -3.81
C LEU A 247 28.19 1.74 -4.18
N LYS A 248 28.01 0.58 -3.55
CA LYS A 248 26.78 -0.19 -3.65
C LYS A 248 25.73 0.38 -2.71
N VAL A 249 24.50 0.52 -3.21
CA VAL A 249 23.34 1.03 -2.49
C VAL A 249 22.22 0.00 -2.61
N ILE A 250 21.74 -0.51 -1.48
CA ILE A 250 20.58 -1.39 -1.42
C ILE A 250 19.50 -0.68 -0.59
N CYS A 251 18.32 -0.51 -1.16
CA CYS A 251 17.14 0.04 -0.50
C CYS A 251 16.03 -1.00 -0.46
N GLU A 252 15.69 -1.49 0.74
CA GLU A 252 14.53 -2.34 0.95
C GLU A 252 13.34 -1.49 1.39
N MET A 253 12.33 -1.38 0.51
CA MET A 253 11.14 -0.58 0.75
C MET A 253 10.08 -1.42 1.47
N LEU A 254 9.57 -0.91 2.59
CA LEU A 254 8.63 -1.62 3.46
C LEU A 254 7.22 -0.99 3.43
N ALA A 255 7.13 0.34 3.44
CA ALA A 255 5.87 1.05 3.36
C ALA A 255 6.03 2.47 2.77
N ALA A 256 4.99 2.95 2.09
CA ALA A 256 4.88 4.31 1.59
C ALA A 256 3.41 4.74 1.55
N ASN A 257 2.97 5.48 2.57
CA ASN A 257 1.58 5.91 2.76
C ASN A 257 1.45 7.41 2.55
N THR A 258 0.46 7.82 1.75
CA THR A 258 0.04 9.22 1.65
C THR A 258 -0.49 9.71 2.99
N VAL A 259 -0.08 10.90 3.41
CA VAL A 259 -0.56 11.56 4.62
C VAL A 259 -1.23 12.89 4.27
N SER A 260 -2.50 13.02 4.66
CA SER A 260 -3.26 14.26 4.59
C SER A 260 -3.26 14.92 5.97
N GLU A 261 -2.93 16.21 6.02
CA GLU A 261 -2.84 16.99 7.25
C GLU A 261 -3.85 18.14 7.22
N LEU A 262 -4.61 18.28 8.30
CA LEU A 262 -5.78 19.15 8.39
C LEU A 262 -5.79 19.88 9.71
N ALA A 263 -5.98 21.20 9.67
CA ALA A 263 -6.33 21.98 10.87
C ALA A 263 -7.85 22.07 10.95
N VAL A 264 -8.46 21.50 11.99
CA VAL A 264 -9.91 21.44 12.17
C VAL A 264 -10.30 22.24 13.41
N GLY A 265 -11.23 23.18 13.28
CA GLY A 265 -11.66 24.02 14.41
C GLY A 265 -12.36 23.22 15.49
N THR A 266 -12.23 23.60 16.77
CA THR A 266 -12.90 22.93 17.89
C THR A 266 -13.99 23.78 18.54
N VAL A 267 -13.83 25.10 18.53
CA VAL A 267 -14.77 26.08 19.10
C VAL A 267 -14.75 27.35 18.25
N GLY A 268 -15.94 27.87 17.90
CA GLY A 268 -16.06 29.20 17.28
C GLY A 268 -15.51 29.35 15.85
N GLY A 269 -14.92 28.29 15.28
CA GLY A 269 -14.43 28.24 13.90
C GLY A 269 -15.09 27.12 13.08
N PRO A 270 -14.73 26.98 11.79
CA PRO A 270 -15.24 25.90 10.95
C PRO A 270 -14.86 24.54 11.56
N MET A 271 -15.86 23.81 12.03
CA MET A 271 -15.68 22.49 12.65
C MET A 271 -15.40 21.40 11.62
N ALA A 272 -15.19 21.75 10.34
CA ALA A 272 -14.94 20.82 9.25
C ALA A 272 -13.75 21.30 8.40
N ALA A 273 -12.89 20.37 7.98
CA ALA A 273 -11.82 20.60 7.01
C ALA A 273 -11.79 19.49 5.96
N SER A 274 -11.48 19.84 4.71
CA SER A 274 -11.46 18.90 3.59
C SER A 274 -10.04 18.50 3.19
N CYS A 275 -9.85 17.25 2.81
CA CYS A 275 -8.61 16.74 2.24
C CYS A 275 -8.90 15.79 1.07
N TYR A 276 -7.84 15.33 0.41
CA TYR A 276 -7.91 14.30 -0.61
C TYR A 276 -7.14 13.05 -0.20
N ASP A 277 -7.61 11.89 -0.64
CA ASP A 277 -6.84 10.64 -0.57
C ASP A 277 -5.82 10.53 -1.72
N ARG A 278 -5.10 9.40 -1.76
CA ARG A 278 -4.09 9.13 -2.81
C ARG A 278 -4.67 9.13 -4.23
N ASP A 279 -5.96 8.83 -4.37
CA ASP A 279 -6.67 8.72 -5.65
C ASP A 279 -7.40 10.03 -5.99
N ARG A 280 -7.04 11.12 -5.29
CA ARG A 280 -7.61 12.47 -5.41
C ARG A 280 -9.11 12.51 -5.14
N GLN A 281 -9.61 11.58 -4.34
CA GLN A 281 -11.01 11.60 -3.92
C GLN A 281 -11.15 12.49 -2.68
N GLY A 282 -12.24 13.25 -2.61
CA GLY A 282 -12.54 14.20 -1.54
C GLY A 282 -13.01 13.53 -0.24
N TRP A 283 -12.47 14.01 0.87
CA TRP A 283 -12.83 13.62 2.24
C TRP A 283 -12.95 14.87 3.11
N SER A 284 -13.65 14.76 4.24
CA SER A 284 -13.59 15.77 5.30
C SER A 284 -13.47 15.16 6.68
N ILE A 285 -12.88 15.93 7.59
CA ILE A 285 -12.89 15.64 9.02
C ILE A 285 -13.69 16.72 9.71
N GLU A 286 -14.61 16.30 10.57
CA GLU A 286 -15.42 17.19 11.41
C GLU A 286 -15.14 16.92 12.89
N THR A 287 -15.05 17.95 13.71
CA THR A 287 -14.88 17.82 15.16
C THR A 287 -16.23 17.80 15.87
N ASP A 288 -16.33 16.97 16.90
CA ASP A 288 -17.46 16.95 17.84
C ASP A 288 -16.91 17.03 19.27
N THR A 289 -17.31 18.09 19.97
CA THR A 289 -16.90 18.43 21.34
C THR A 289 -18.07 18.39 22.33
N ASN A 290 -19.20 17.80 21.95
CA ASN A 290 -20.38 17.72 22.81
C ASN A 290 -20.26 16.67 23.95
N GLY A 291 -19.29 15.76 23.85
CA GLY A 291 -19.01 14.73 24.86
C GLY A 291 -17.83 15.07 25.79
N ASP A 292 -17.42 14.10 26.61
CA ASP A 292 -16.27 14.25 27.52
C ASP A 292 -14.92 14.24 26.78
N PHE A 293 -14.86 13.53 25.65
CA PHE A 293 -13.68 13.37 24.81
C PHE A 293 -13.93 13.90 23.41
N LEU A 294 -12.89 14.45 22.79
CA LEU A 294 -12.94 14.91 21.40
C LEU A 294 -13.27 13.72 20.49
N ARG A 295 -14.24 13.92 19.61
CA ARG A 295 -14.55 12.99 18.54
C ARG A 295 -14.25 13.62 17.18
N LEU A 296 -13.80 12.78 16.26
CA LEU A 296 -13.48 13.16 14.88
C LEU A 296 -14.35 12.34 13.94
N LYS A 297 -15.16 13.02 13.15
CA LYS A 297 -16.03 12.43 12.13
C LYS A 297 -15.32 12.44 10.79
N VAL A 298 -15.02 11.28 10.23
CA VAL A 298 -14.41 11.15 8.91
C VAL A 298 -15.48 10.88 7.87
N VAL A 299 -15.61 11.74 6.86
CA VAL A 299 -16.66 11.68 5.85
C VAL A 299 -16.05 11.57 4.45
N TYR A 300 -16.52 10.61 3.66
CA TYR A 300 -16.16 10.46 2.26
C TYR A 300 -17.08 11.31 1.36
N LYS A 301 -16.57 12.44 0.84
CA LYS A 301 -17.38 13.39 0.06
C LYS A 301 -17.72 12.90 -1.34
N ASP A 302 -16.87 12.04 -1.91
CA ASP A 302 -17.01 11.51 -3.27
C ASP A 302 -17.72 10.14 -3.33
N ILE A 303 -18.53 9.81 -2.33
CA ILE A 303 -19.29 8.54 -2.29
C ILE A 303 -20.17 8.33 -3.53
N HIS A 304 -20.70 9.41 -4.11
CA HIS A 304 -21.49 9.40 -5.34
C HIS A 304 -20.68 9.03 -6.60
N ASN A 305 -19.34 9.12 -6.56
CA ASN A 305 -18.46 8.72 -7.66
C ASN A 305 -18.20 7.21 -7.69
N ILE A 306 -18.61 6.46 -6.66
CA ILE A 306 -18.50 5.00 -6.67
C ILE A 306 -19.42 4.46 -7.79
N PRO A 307 -18.92 3.62 -8.71
CA PRO A 307 -19.75 3.05 -9.75
C PRO A 307 -20.89 2.22 -9.16
N ARG A 308 -22.06 2.27 -9.81
CA ARG A 308 -23.19 1.40 -9.44
C ARG A 308 -22.73 -0.08 -9.48
N ASN A 309 -23.25 -0.88 -8.56
CA ASN A 309 -22.86 -2.28 -8.35
C ASN A 309 -21.38 -2.50 -8.00
N HIS A 310 -20.69 -1.51 -7.45
CA HIS A 310 -19.36 -1.68 -6.86
C HIS A 310 -19.38 -1.25 -5.41
N ILE A 311 -18.40 -1.73 -4.66
CA ILE A 311 -18.16 -1.35 -3.27
C ILE A 311 -16.68 -0.96 -3.11
N LYS A 312 -16.41 0.19 -2.51
CA LYS A 312 -15.08 0.70 -2.24
C LYS A 312 -14.73 0.41 -0.78
N HIS A 313 -13.76 -0.45 -0.54
CA HIS A 313 -13.11 -0.56 0.77
C HIS A 313 -12.05 0.54 0.89
N SER A 314 -12.01 1.23 2.03
CA SER A 314 -10.93 2.17 2.38
C SER A 314 -10.48 1.92 3.81
N GLU A 315 -9.17 2.04 4.05
CA GLU A 315 -8.53 1.85 5.36
C GLU A 315 -7.51 2.97 5.62
N TRP A 316 -7.51 3.51 6.84
CA TRP A 316 -6.67 4.62 7.25
C TRP A 316 -6.33 4.59 8.76
N ASN A 317 -5.22 5.22 9.11
CA ASN A 317 -4.93 5.62 10.49
C ASN A 317 -5.28 7.09 10.68
N LEU A 318 -5.65 7.44 11.90
CA LEU A 318 -5.95 8.81 12.32
C LEU A 318 -5.01 9.22 13.44
N PHE A 319 -4.39 10.39 13.34
CA PHE A 319 -3.50 10.93 14.36
C PHE A 319 -3.92 12.33 14.75
N ILE A 320 -3.79 12.67 16.03
CA ILE A 320 -3.80 14.05 16.51
C ILE A 320 -2.36 14.47 16.75
N ILE A 321 -2.00 15.64 16.26
CA ILE A 321 -0.66 16.19 16.43
C ILE A 321 -0.65 17.08 17.66
N ARG A 322 0.18 16.73 18.65
CA ARG A 322 0.34 17.48 19.89
C ARG A 322 1.71 18.17 19.97
N ARG A 323 1.74 19.37 20.56
CA ARG A 323 3.00 20.05 20.93
C ARG A 323 3.66 19.32 22.08
N HIS A 324 4.95 19.06 21.99
CA HIS A 324 5.71 18.45 23.07
C HIS A 324 5.90 19.44 24.23
N PRO A 325 5.59 19.07 25.50
CA PRO A 325 5.58 20.01 26.63
C PRO A 325 6.93 20.69 26.89
N LYS A 326 8.04 19.98 26.65
CA LYS A 326 9.39 20.45 26.99
C LYS A 326 10.19 21.03 25.82
N GLY A 327 9.69 20.90 24.59
CA GLY A 327 10.50 21.17 23.39
C GLY A 327 9.77 21.85 22.25
N GLY A 328 8.45 22.09 22.36
CA GLY A 328 7.65 22.80 21.35
C GLY A 328 7.49 22.08 20.02
N TYR A 329 8.25 21.01 19.74
CA TYR A 329 8.12 20.23 18.53
C TYR A 329 6.79 19.49 18.47
N MET A 330 6.28 19.29 17.26
CA MET A 330 5.02 18.60 17.01
C MET A 330 5.24 17.09 16.97
N SER A 331 4.41 16.34 17.68
CA SER A 331 4.47 14.87 17.72
C SER A 331 3.12 14.26 17.38
N PRO A 332 3.05 13.32 16.41
CA PRO A 332 1.82 12.60 16.14
C PRO A 332 1.50 11.63 17.28
N SER A 333 0.24 11.63 17.70
CA SER A 333 -0.34 10.65 18.62
C SER A 333 -1.45 9.91 17.88
N LEU A 334 -1.36 8.58 17.81
CA LEU A 334 -2.38 7.78 17.14
C LEU A 334 -3.70 7.89 17.91
N VAL A 335 -4.77 8.24 17.20
CA VAL A 335 -6.13 8.30 17.75
C VAL A 335 -6.65 6.87 17.85
N ALA A 336 -6.82 6.38 19.08
CA ALA A 336 -7.28 5.03 19.40
C ALA A 336 -6.41 3.91 18.76
N ARG A 337 -6.87 2.66 18.87
CA ARG A 337 -6.18 1.50 18.28
C ARG A 337 -6.66 1.25 16.84
N GLY A 338 -6.30 2.14 15.92
CA GLY A 338 -6.44 1.90 14.48
C GLY A 338 -5.69 0.63 14.02
N PRO A 339 -5.82 0.23 12.75
CA PRO A 339 -6.41 1.00 11.65
C PRO A 339 -7.94 0.99 11.65
N PHE A 340 -8.53 2.05 11.09
CA PHE A 340 -9.96 2.14 10.79
C PHE A 340 -10.20 1.72 9.34
N CYS A 341 -11.32 1.04 9.08
CA CYS A 341 -11.73 0.73 7.72
C CYS A 341 -13.24 0.80 7.56
N ASN A 342 -13.68 1.03 6.32
CA ASN A 342 -15.10 0.98 5.97
C ASN A 342 -15.32 0.60 4.52
N TYR A 343 -16.54 0.15 4.24
CA TYR A 343 -17.03 -0.15 2.91
C TYR A 343 -18.05 0.90 2.48
N TYR A 344 -17.83 1.46 1.31
CA TYR A 344 -18.67 2.50 0.72
C TYR A 344 -19.34 1.98 -0.55
N VAL A 345 -20.62 2.28 -0.70
CA VAL A 345 -21.40 2.02 -1.93
C VAL A 345 -21.87 3.35 -2.50
N HIS A 346 -22.40 3.34 -3.73
CA HIS A 346 -22.93 4.55 -4.35
C HIS A 346 -24.14 5.09 -3.58
N GLU A 347 -23.97 6.24 -2.93
CA GLU A 347 -25.02 6.96 -2.19
C GLU A 347 -24.96 8.46 -2.46
N ASN A 348 -25.99 9.20 -2.03
CA ASN A 348 -26.05 10.65 -2.20
C ASN A 348 -25.12 11.39 -1.22
N HIS A 349 -24.95 10.87 -0.02
CA HIS A 349 -24.09 11.43 1.01
C HIS A 349 -23.60 10.33 1.95
N ASP A 350 -22.40 10.48 2.48
CA ASP A 350 -21.85 9.60 3.51
C ASP A 350 -22.25 10.14 4.89
N GLU A 351 -22.81 9.28 5.74
CA GLU A 351 -23.10 9.63 7.14
C GLU A 351 -21.83 9.86 7.96
N GLY A 352 -20.70 9.32 7.52
CA GLY A 352 -19.40 9.48 8.14
C GLY A 352 -19.16 8.56 9.34
N ILE A 353 -17.88 8.37 9.68
CA ILE A 353 -17.45 7.50 10.78
C ILE A 353 -16.99 8.35 11.94
N MET A 354 -17.65 8.20 13.08
CA MET A 354 -17.25 8.83 14.33
C MET A 354 -16.11 8.05 14.98
N VAL A 355 -14.99 8.72 15.24
CA VAL A 355 -13.84 8.19 15.97
C VAL A 355 -13.68 8.98 17.26
N GLU A 356 -13.86 8.32 18.40
CA GLU A 356 -13.58 8.93 19.70
C GLU A 356 -12.08 8.87 20.02
N THR A 357 -11.56 9.97 20.55
CA THR A 357 -10.13 10.11 20.91
C THR A 357 -9.95 9.98 22.42
N ASP A 358 -8.70 9.91 22.87
CA ASP A 358 -8.35 9.98 24.29
C ASP A 358 -8.14 11.42 24.80
N VAL A 359 -8.39 12.44 23.96
CA VAL A 359 -8.19 13.85 24.29
C VAL A 359 -9.44 14.40 24.97
N PRO A 360 -9.39 14.77 26.26
CA PRO A 360 -10.56 15.32 26.96
C PRO A 360 -10.92 16.70 26.39
N VAL A 361 -12.21 16.96 26.18
CA VAL A 361 -12.69 18.25 25.65
C VAL A 361 -12.25 19.42 26.52
N LYS A 362 -12.26 19.24 27.85
CA LYS A 362 -11.74 20.24 28.81
C LYS A 362 -10.29 20.66 28.56
N GLU A 363 -9.44 19.78 28.02
CA GLU A 363 -8.04 20.10 27.73
C GLU A 363 -7.91 20.97 26.46
N LEU A 364 -8.87 20.89 25.53
CA LEU A 364 -8.91 21.76 24.35
C LEU A 364 -9.20 23.23 24.71
N HIS A 365 -9.97 23.43 25.79
CA HIS A 365 -10.33 24.76 26.28
C HIS A 365 -9.35 25.34 27.30
N SER A 366 -8.40 24.52 27.77
CA SER A 366 -7.46 24.94 28.80
C SER A 366 -6.42 25.92 28.23
N PRO A 367 -6.08 27.01 28.96
CA PRO A 367 -4.99 27.89 28.57
C PRO A 367 -3.68 27.11 28.38
N GLY A 368 -3.00 27.31 27.25
CA GLY A 368 -1.76 26.59 26.93
C GLY A 368 -1.96 25.13 26.51
N SER A 369 -3.16 24.77 26.04
CA SER A 369 -3.43 23.44 25.48
C SER A 369 -2.37 23.00 24.47
N LEU A 370 -1.94 21.74 24.57
CA LEU A 370 -0.94 21.16 23.68
C LEU A 370 -1.55 20.64 22.37
N PHE A 371 -2.87 20.63 22.26
CA PHE A 371 -3.61 20.02 21.15
C PHE A 371 -4.19 21.03 20.17
N VAL A 372 -4.43 22.26 20.62
CA VAL A 372 -4.96 23.34 19.78
C VAL A 372 -3.91 24.40 19.50
N ASP A 373 -4.04 25.05 18.36
CA ASP A 373 -3.31 26.27 18.04
C ASP A 373 -4.01 27.53 18.57
N ASP A 374 -3.41 28.69 18.28
CA ASP A 374 -3.92 30.00 18.73
C ASP A 374 -5.26 30.36 18.08
N ARG A 375 -5.71 29.59 17.07
CA ARG A 375 -7.01 29.70 16.40
C ARG A 375 -8.01 28.65 16.89
N HIS A 376 -7.70 27.96 17.99
CA HIS A 376 -8.48 26.85 18.52
C HIS A 376 -8.71 25.70 17.52
N GLN A 377 -7.73 25.42 16.67
CA GLN A 377 -7.75 24.31 15.71
C GLN A 377 -6.88 23.16 16.19
N VAL A 378 -7.39 21.93 16.08
CA VAL A 378 -6.61 20.70 16.27
C VAL A 378 -5.99 20.32 14.95
N LEU A 379 -4.69 19.98 14.97
CA LEU A 379 -4.01 19.43 13.81
C LEU A 379 -4.19 17.91 13.76
N VAL A 380 -4.80 17.43 12.69
CA VAL A 380 -5.15 16.03 12.46
C VAL A 380 -4.39 15.51 11.24
N GLN A 381 -3.87 14.28 11.31
CA GLN A 381 -3.31 13.58 10.18
C GLN A 381 -4.11 12.31 9.86
N LEU A 382 -4.49 12.15 8.59
CA LEU A 382 -4.99 10.91 8.01
C LEU A 382 -3.87 10.24 7.23
N GLU A 383 -3.51 9.01 7.61
CA GLU A 383 -2.59 8.17 6.85
C GLU A 383 -3.39 7.12 6.08
N TRP A 384 -3.34 7.19 4.75
CA TRP A 384 -4.11 6.31 3.86
C TRP A 384 -3.38 4.98 3.66
N LEU A 385 -3.96 3.87 4.11
CA LEU A 385 -3.31 2.55 4.12
C LEU A 385 -3.66 1.73 2.88
N GLU A 386 -4.93 1.45 2.65
CA GLU A 386 -5.37 0.59 1.55
C GLU A 386 -6.74 1.00 1.00
N THR A 387 -6.88 1.01 -0.32
CA THR A 387 -8.13 1.31 -1.01
C THR A 387 -8.36 0.25 -2.08
N VAL A 388 -9.51 -0.42 -2.05
CA VAL A 388 -9.84 -1.48 -3.02
C VAL A 388 -11.25 -1.28 -3.56
N LEU A 389 -11.40 -1.29 -4.89
CA LEU A 389 -12.71 -1.29 -5.53
C LEU A 389 -13.09 -2.72 -5.90
N LEU A 390 -14.16 -3.21 -5.30
CA LEU A 390 -14.69 -4.55 -5.51
C LEU A 390 -15.92 -4.49 -6.42
N PHE A 391 -16.04 -5.49 -7.27
CA PHE A 391 -17.24 -5.74 -8.04
C PHE A 391 -18.31 -6.34 -7.13
N GLN A 392 -19.53 -5.82 -7.27
CA GLN A 392 -20.75 -6.25 -6.61
C GLN A 392 -20.83 -5.91 -5.11
N SER A 393 -21.82 -5.09 -4.76
CA SER A 393 -22.06 -4.59 -3.40
C SER A 393 -23.07 -5.42 -2.60
N THR A 394 -23.66 -6.44 -3.21
CA THR A 394 -24.74 -7.26 -2.63
C THR A 394 -24.39 -8.73 -2.68
N TYR A 395 -25.03 -9.50 -1.79
CA TYR A 395 -24.87 -10.95 -1.74
C TYR A 395 -25.15 -11.60 -3.11
N HIS A 396 -24.37 -12.62 -3.44
CA HIS A 396 -24.48 -13.34 -4.71
C HIS A 396 -24.25 -14.85 -4.56
N LYS A 397 -24.67 -15.64 -5.54
CA LYS A 397 -24.43 -17.10 -5.61
C LYS A 397 -22.94 -17.51 -5.49
N TYR A 398 -22.03 -16.56 -5.72
CA TYR A 398 -20.59 -16.72 -5.55
C TYR A 398 -20.17 -16.79 -4.08
N ASP A 399 -21.00 -16.28 -3.19
CA ASP A 399 -20.78 -16.32 -1.75
C ASP A 399 -21.07 -17.69 -1.16
N ASP A 400 -21.99 -18.42 -1.80
CA ASP A 400 -22.38 -19.76 -1.40
C ASP A 400 -21.22 -20.76 -1.50
N ILE A 401 -20.36 -20.63 -2.52
CA ILE A 401 -19.21 -21.54 -2.69
C ILE A 401 -18.27 -21.44 -1.48
N SER A 402 -17.90 -20.22 -1.09
CA SER A 402 -17.07 -20.00 0.11
C SER A 402 -17.77 -20.51 1.38
N ARG A 403 -19.09 -20.31 1.50
CA ARG A 403 -19.88 -20.80 2.65
C ARG A 403 -19.89 -22.32 2.73
N VAL A 404 -20.15 -23.00 1.61
CA VAL A 404 -20.20 -24.46 1.50
C VAL A 404 -18.82 -25.05 1.81
N HIS A 405 -17.76 -24.54 1.20
CA HIS A 405 -16.40 -25.02 1.46
C HIS A 405 -16.00 -24.86 2.92
N ASN A 406 -16.31 -23.72 3.53
CA ASN A 406 -16.06 -23.50 4.96
C ASN A 406 -16.83 -24.48 5.85
N PHE A 407 -18.04 -24.89 5.47
CA PHE A 407 -18.78 -25.91 6.19
C PHE A 407 -18.14 -27.30 6.03
N GLN A 408 -17.68 -27.64 4.81
CA GLN A 408 -17.03 -28.93 4.51
C GLN A 408 -15.66 -29.11 5.17
N MET A 409 -14.95 -28.02 5.46
CA MET A 409 -13.64 -28.04 6.12
C MET A 409 -13.71 -28.13 7.65
N ARG A 410 -14.90 -27.97 8.24
CA ARG A 410 -15.14 -28.16 9.67
C ARG A 410 -15.59 -29.59 9.94
#